data_AF-A0AAW2FET7-F1
#
_entry.id   AF-A0AAW2FET7-F1
#
_cell.length_a   1.000
_cell.length_b   1.000
_cell.length_c   1.000
_cell.angle_alpha   90.00
_cell.angle_beta   90.00
_cell.angle_gamma   90.00
#
_symmetry.space_group_name_H-M   'P 1'
#
loop_
_entity.id
_entity.type
_entity.pdbx_description
1 polymer ?
#
loop_
_entity_poly.entity_id
_entity_poly.type
_entity_poly.pdbx_seq_one_letter_code
_entity_poly.pdbx_strand_id
1 'polypeptide(L)'
;MGSKDEWDYFRNGPSTWVTKFPMAAGSRQSPVNIETKRVESDHEALSSKPLRWKYPATASRKLVNPGYCWRIDTDGDGTFLSGGPLMDDVYKLEQYHCHWGCSDSRGSEHTVDGQAFAGELHLVHWNTSKYKTFAEAAKASDGLAVLGVFLKVGKPHEEMDKIARLLPYVSHKDEVVEITEPIDPGKLLPDDNGYWTYLGSLTTPPCNESVTWILFKKYIEVSHHQLNIFRNLRKFPRGEECPCHENHGVVSEKRLNPSPPFRTAIFSRYFSDLLCLRI
;
A
#
# COMPACT_ATOMS: atom_id res chain seq x y z
N MET A 1 -27.09 3.17 -14.81
CA MET A 1 -27.41 2.35 -13.63
C MET A 1 -26.09 1.82 -13.10
N GLY A 2 -25.60 2.40 -11.98
CA GLY A 2 -24.32 2.02 -11.39
C GLY A 2 -24.35 0.57 -10.87
N SER A 3 -23.22 -0.11 -10.96
CA SER A 3 -23.06 -1.49 -10.50
C SER A 3 -23.41 -1.60 -9.01
N LYS A 4 -24.07 -2.69 -8.60
CA LYS A 4 -24.46 -2.93 -7.19
C LYS A 4 -23.26 -2.89 -6.22
N ASP A 5 -22.04 -3.10 -6.72
CA ASP A 5 -20.80 -3.19 -5.94
C ASP A 5 -19.90 -1.94 -6.03
N GLU A 6 -20.42 -0.85 -6.59
CA GLU A 6 -19.62 0.36 -6.82
C GLU A 6 -19.32 1.11 -5.52
N TRP A 7 -18.02 1.35 -5.27
CA TRP A 7 -17.46 2.15 -4.18
C TRP A 7 -16.42 3.12 -4.74
N ASP A 8 -16.21 4.25 -4.07
CA ASP A 8 -15.26 5.27 -4.49
C ASP A 8 -14.72 6.05 -3.26
N TYR A 9 -13.99 7.13 -3.48
CA TYR A 9 -13.48 8.03 -2.43
C TYR A 9 -14.25 9.36 -2.34
N PHE A 10 -15.40 9.46 -3.01
CA PHE A 10 -16.20 10.67 -3.19
C PHE A 10 -17.62 10.47 -2.66
N ARG A 11 -18.57 10.07 -3.53
CA ARG A 11 -20.00 9.91 -3.22
C ARG A 11 -20.24 8.66 -2.37
N ASN A 12 -19.51 7.59 -2.67
CA ASN A 12 -19.55 6.32 -1.94
C ASN A 12 -18.24 6.14 -1.15
N GLY A 13 -17.83 7.21 -0.46
CA GLY A 13 -16.57 7.28 0.28
C GLY A 13 -16.50 6.36 1.51
N PRO A 14 -15.34 6.32 2.18
CA PRO A 14 -15.08 5.43 3.31
C PRO A 14 -16.12 5.43 4.43
N SER A 15 -16.72 6.60 4.72
CA SER A 15 -17.80 6.72 5.72
C SER A 15 -19.06 5.92 5.38
N THR A 16 -19.26 5.57 4.11
CA THR A 16 -20.43 4.80 3.63
C THR A 16 -20.12 3.34 3.38
N TRP A 17 -18.85 2.93 3.34
CA TRP A 17 -18.50 1.56 2.91
C TRP A 17 -19.14 0.49 3.77
N VAL A 18 -19.31 0.73 5.08
CA VAL A 18 -19.98 -0.21 6.01
C VAL A 18 -21.36 -0.66 5.55
N THR A 19 -22.10 0.17 4.80
CA THR A 19 -23.46 -0.19 4.36
C THR A 19 -23.46 -1.31 3.31
N LYS A 20 -22.38 -1.44 2.54
CA LYS A 20 -22.21 -2.47 1.50
C LYS A 20 -21.18 -3.54 1.88
N PHE A 21 -20.17 -3.15 2.66
CA PHE A 21 -19.06 -3.98 3.10
C PHE A 21 -19.03 -3.96 4.63
N PRO A 22 -19.82 -4.81 5.31
CA PRO A 22 -19.93 -4.79 6.78
C PRO A 22 -18.60 -4.95 7.50
N MET A 23 -17.61 -5.60 6.87
CA MET A 23 -16.25 -5.73 7.38
C MET A 23 -15.56 -4.37 7.60
N ALA A 24 -16.00 -3.29 6.94
CA ALA A 24 -15.50 -1.93 7.17
C ALA A 24 -15.80 -1.40 8.59
N ALA A 25 -16.67 -2.07 9.36
CA ALA A 25 -16.88 -1.80 10.79
C ALA A 25 -16.13 -2.79 11.71
N GLY A 26 -15.14 -3.51 11.16
CA GLY A 26 -14.31 -4.44 11.90
C GLY A 26 -13.54 -3.79 13.06
N SER A 27 -13.06 -4.64 13.97
CA SER A 27 -12.28 -4.24 15.15
C SER A 27 -10.80 -3.95 14.88
N ARG A 28 -10.30 -4.39 13.71
CA ARG A 28 -8.90 -4.30 13.27
C ARG A 28 -8.83 -3.66 11.88
N GLN A 29 -9.57 -2.57 11.69
CA GLN A 29 -9.58 -1.84 10.43
C GLN A 29 -8.33 -0.97 10.27
N SER A 30 -7.84 -0.92 9.04
CA SER A 30 -6.72 -0.09 8.58
C SER A 30 -7.22 1.02 7.65
N PRO A 31 -6.48 2.15 7.55
CA PRO A 31 -5.24 2.49 8.23
C PRO A 31 -5.47 2.94 9.67
N VAL A 32 -4.37 3.14 10.38
CA VAL A 32 -4.36 3.71 11.74
C VAL A 32 -3.39 4.88 11.84
N ASN A 33 -3.60 5.74 12.84
CA ASN A 33 -2.59 6.68 13.29
C ASN A 33 -1.61 5.94 14.21
N ILE A 34 -0.31 5.95 13.93
CA ILE A 34 0.71 5.40 14.80
C ILE A 34 1.02 6.42 15.89
N GLU A 35 0.45 6.22 17.08
CA GLU A 35 0.78 7.01 18.27
C GLU A 35 2.10 6.50 18.88
N THR A 36 3.22 7.11 18.53
CA THR A 36 4.57 6.57 18.84
C THR A 36 4.82 6.36 20.32
N LYS A 37 4.17 7.15 21.19
CA LYS A 37 4.23 7.03 22.65
C LYS A 37 3.47 5.81 23.21
N ARG A 38 2.55 5.23 22.45
CA ARG A 38 1.73 4.07 22.84
C ARG A 38 2.21 2.76 22.19
N VAL A 39 3.19 2.85 21.30
CA VAL A 39 3.78 1.69 20.63
C VAL A 39 4.57 0.87 21.64
N GLU A 40 4.31 -0.42 21.67
CA GLU A 40 5.06 -1.36 22.50
C GLU A 40 6.35 -1.75 21.78
N SER A 41 7.46 -1.80 22.52
CA SER A 41 8.70 -2.33 21.96
C SER A 41 8.70 -3.84 22.12
N ASP A 42 8.78 -4.54 20.99
CA ASP A 42 9.00 -5.99 20.96
C ASP A 42 10.24 -6.30 20.10
N HIS A 43 11.32 -5.57 20.41
CA HIS A 43 12.54 -5.62 19.61
C HIS A 43 13.13 -7.04 19.60
N GLU A 44 13.09 -7.76 20.73
CA GLU A 44 13.64 -9.12 20.82
C GLU A 44 12.85 -10.11 19.97
N ALA A 45 11.52 -10.17 20.09
CA ALA A 45 10.75 -11.11 19.29
C ALA A 45 10.83 -10.78 17.79
N LEU A 46 10.72 -9.49 17.43
CA LEU A 46 10.80 -9.05 16.03
C LEU A 46 12.20 -9.15 15.43
N SER A 47 13.25 -9.29 16.26
CA SER A 47 14.63 -9.50 15.81
C SER A 47 15.04 -10.98 15.80
N SER A 48 14.29 -11.85 16.49
CA SER A 48 14.55 -13.29 16.52
C SER A 48 14.57 -13.92 15.11
N LYS A 49 13.76 -13.36 14.20
CA LYS A 49 13.77 -13.65 12.76
C LYS A 49 13.77 -12.33 12.02
N PRO A 50 14.90 -11.86 11.48
CA PRO A 50 14.93 -10.60 10.74
C PRO A 50 13.95 -10.62 9.57
N LEU A 51 13.32 -9.48 9.30
CA LEU A 51 12.49 -9.30 8.11
C LEU A 51 13.37 -9.46 6.86
N ARG A 52 12.95 -10.31 5.93
CA ARG A 52 13.70 -10.63 4.72
C ARG A 52 12.78 -10.57 3.51
N TRP A 53 13.31 -10.03 2.44
CA TRP A 53 12.62 -10.00 1.16
C TRP A 53 13.60 -10.19 0.01
N LYS A 54 13.08 -10.68 -1.11
CA LYS A 54 13.78 -10.72 -2.38
C LYS A 54 12.78 -10.44 -3.48
N TYR A 55 13.11 -9.50 -4.37
CA TYR A 55 12.28 -9.16 -5.51
C TYR A 55 13.16 -9.10 -6.75
N PRO A 56 12.99 -10.01 -7.72
CA PRO A 56 13.63 -9.86 -9.02
C PRO A 56 13.14 -8.58 -9.71
N ALA A 57 14.03 -7.83 -10.34
CA ALA A 57 13.66 -6.62 -11.11
C ALA A 57 12.68 -6.90 -12.26
N THR A 58 12.57 -8.17 -12.67
CA THR A 58 11.66 -8.65 -13.70
C THR A 58 10.28 -9.06 -13.17
N ALA A 59 10.02 -8.98 -11.86
CA ALA A 59 8.74 -9.40 -11.27
C ALA A 59 7.57 -8.49 -11.69
N SER A 60 7.84 -7.22 -11.96
CA SER A 60 6.85 -6.24 -12.42
C SER A 60 6.39 -6.56 -13.85
N ARG A 61 5.08 -6.76 -14.08
CA ARG A 61 4.54 -7.17 -15.39
C ARG A 61 3.70 -6.13 -16.08
N LYS A 62 2.67 -5.61 -15.39
CA LYS A 62 1.69 -4.70 -15.98
C LYS A 62 1.44 -3.52 -15.07
N LEU A 63 1.47 -2.32 -15.61
CA LEU A 63 0.99 -1.13 -14.93
C LEU A 63 -0.46 -0.89 -15.35
N VAL A 64 -1.32 -0.69 -14.36
CA VAL A 64 -2.78 -0.60 -14.51
C VAL A 64 -3.28 0.63 -13.77
N ASN A 65 -4.26 1.31 -14.36
CA ASN A 65 -5.07 2.29 -13.65
C ASN A 65 -6.44 1.70 -13.32
N PRO A 66 -6.66 1.17 -12.10
CA PRO A 66 -7.96 0.64 -11.69
C PRO A 66 -9.01 1.74 -11.37
N GLY A 67 -8.68 3.02 -11.57
CA GLY A 67 -9.55 4.16 -11.35
C GLY A 67 -9.42 4.83 -9.98
N TYR A 68 -8.55 4.31 -9.10
CA TYR A 68 -8.37 4.85 -7.75
C TYR A 68 -6.92 4.80 -7.24
N CYS A 69 -5.99 4.27 -8.02
CA CYS A 69 -4.54 4.34 -7.82
C CYS A 69 -3.87 4.09 -9.17
N TRP A 70 -2.54 4.03 -9.17
CA TRP A 70 -1.83 3.19 -10.12
C TRP A 70 -1.44 1.90 -9.39
N ARG A 71 -1.44 0.78 -10.10
CA ARG A 71 -1.10 -0.54 -9.57
C ARG A 71 -0.19 -1.26 -10.56
N ILE A 72 0.86 -1.88 -10.04
CA ILE A 72 1.68 -2.80 -10.81
C ILE A 72 1.35 -4.22 -10.38
N ASP A 73 0.89 -5.02 -11.33
CA ASP A 73 0.64 -6.45 -11.18
C ASP A 73 1.94 -7.22 -11.43
N THR A 74 2.18 -8.25 -10.61
CA THR A 74 3.35 -9.13 -10.71
C THR A 74 2.90 -10.56 -10.98
N ASP A 75 3.80 -11.42 -11.46
CA ASP A 75 3.58 -12.88 -11.38
C ASP A 75 4.06 -13.48 -10.05
N GLY A 76 4.76 -12.65 -9.26
CA GLY A 76 5.45 -12.94 -8.01
C GLY A 76 6.54 -14.01 -8.12
N ASP A 77 6.92 -14.44 -9.31
CA ASP A 77 7.88 -15.53 -9.49
C ASP A 77 9.27 -15.12 -9.01
N GLY A 78 9.86 -15.96 -8.16
CA GLY A 78 11.13 -15.68 -7.49
C GLY A 78 11.06 -14.58 -6.42
N THR A 79 9.86 -14.06 -6.11
CA THR A 79 9.66 -13.12 -5.00
C THR A 79 9.44 -13.87 -3.69
N PHE A 80 9.90 -13.30 -2.57
CA PHE A 80 9.46 -13.72 -1.25
C PHE A 80 9.54 -12.58 -0.24
N LEU A 81 8.72 -12.69 0.80
CA LEU A 81 8.76 -11.93 2.04
C LEU A 81 8.58 -12.91 3.22
N SER A 82 9.44 -12.83 4.24
CA SER A 82 9.37 -13.66 5.45
C SER A 82 10.06 -12.99 6.63
N GLY A 83 9.98 -13.59 7.82
CA GLY A 83 10.57 -13.05 9.04
C GLY A 83 9.79 -11.88 9.63
N GLY A 84 10.40 -11.20 10.59
CA GLY A 84 9.73 -10.21 11.44
C GLY A 84 8.45 -10.80 12.06
N PRO A 85 7.30 -10.13 11.95
CA PRO A 85 6.02 -10.64 12.46
C PRO A 85 5.48 -11.85 11.69
N LEU A 86 6.04 -12.18 10.52
CA LEU A 86 5.59 -13.28 9.66
C LEU A 86 6.26 -14.61 10.02
N MET A 87 7.27 -14.58 10.88
CA MET A 87 8.01 -15.76 11.34
C MET A 87 8.55 -16.60 10.16
N ASP A 88 8.16 -17.88 10.06
CA ASP A 88 8.62 -18.80 9.02
C ASP A 88 7.74 -18.82 7.77
N ASP A 89 6.57 -18.16 7.82
CA ASP A 89 5.67 -18.15 6.69
C ASP A 89 6.27 -17.33 5.54
N VAL A 90 6.05 -17.83 4.32
CA VAL A 90 6.56 -17.22 3.09
C VAL A 90 5.41 -16.60 2.33
N TYR A 91 5.55 -15.31 2.05
CA TYR A 91 4.58 -14.51 1.34
C TYR A 91 5.11 -14.14 -0.05
N LYS A 92 4.30 -14.37 -1.08
CA LYS A 92 4.61 -14.04 -2.48
C LYS A 92 4.08 -12.64 -2.80
N LEU A 93 4.86 -11.81 -3.49
CA LEU A 93 4.40 -10.49 -3.96
C LEU A 93 3.30 -10.70 -5.01
N GLU A 94 2.16 -10.06 -4.83
CA GLU A 94 1.04 -10.08 -5.78
C GLU A 94 1.07 -8.83 -6.65
N GLN A 95 1.12 -7.68 -5.99
CA GLN A 95 1.03 -6.36 -6.62
C GLN A 95 1.61 -5.30 -5.71
N TYR A 96 1.86 -4.12 -6.26
CA TYR A 96 2.09 -2.93 -5.47
C TYR A 96 1.41 -1.71 -6.08
N HIS A 97 1.00 -0.78 -5.21
CA HIS A 97 0.25 0.40 -5.61
C HIS A 97 0.50 1.56 -4.65
N CYS A 98 0.17 2.77 -5.09
CA CYS A 98 0.36 3.96 -4.26
C CYS A 98 -0.96 4.67 -3.96
N HIS A 99 -1.01 5.26 -2.77
CA HIS A 99 -2.01 6.19 -2.31
C HIS A 99 -1.36 7.57 -2.23
N TRP A 100 -2.04 8.60 -2.70
CA TRP A 100 -1.56 9.98 -2.68
C TRP A 100 -2.73 10.95 -2.53
N GLY A 101 -2.40 12.17 -2.15
CA GLY A 101 -3.38 13.24 -2.01
C GLY A 101 -3.18 14.36 -3.02
N CYS A 102 -4.04 15.36 -2.91
CA CYS A 102 -4.03 16.54 -3.78
C CYS A 102 -2.89 17.52 -3.47
N SER A 103 -2.14 17.32 -2.38
CA SER A 103 -1.06 18.21 -1.93
C SER A 103 0.16 17.43 -1.47
N ASP A 104 1.28 18.12 -1.30
CA ASP A 104 2.55 17.54 -0.88
C ASP A 104 2.62 17.20 0.62
N SER A 105 1.65 17.68 1.41
CA SER A 105 1.61 17.52 2.86
C SER A 105 0.60 16.47 3.34
N ARG A 106 -0.21 15.90 2.45
CA ARG A 106 -1.22 14.90 2.80
C ARG A 106 -1.52 13.98 1.61
N GLY A 107 -1.62 12.69 1.89
CA GLY A 107 -1.88 11.65 0.90
C GLY A 107 -1.61 10.22 1.35
N SER A 108 -0.80 10.02 2.39
CA SER A 108 -0.70 8.72 3.05
C SER A 108 -2.00 8.30 3.73
N GLU A 109 -2.19 6.99 3.87
CA GLU A 109 -3.34 6.44 4.58
C GLU A 109 -3.05 6.35 6.07
N HIS A 110 -1.91 5.76 6.41
CA HIS A 110 -1.38 5.81 7.77
C HIS A 110 -0.86 7.22 8.09
N THR A 111 -0.91 7.55 9.37
CA THR A 111 -0.32 8.77 9.93
C THR A 111 0.59 8.38 11.09
N VAL A 112 1.52 9.26 11.45
CA VAL A 112 2.42 9.07 12.61
C VAL A 112 2.25 10.29 13.51
N ASP A 113 1.79 10.08 14.74
CA ASP A 113 1.44 11.15 15.69
C ASP A 113 0.53 12.23 15.08
N GLY A 114 -0.42 11.80 14.24
CA GLY A 114 -1.36 12.67 13.52
C GLY A 114 -0.79 13.32 12.25
N GLN A 115 0.50 13.14 11.96
CA GLN A 115 1.14 13.69 10.77
C GLN A 115 0.96 12.75 9.56
N ALA A 116 0.45 13.31 8.46
CA ALA A 116 0.38 12.63 7.17
C ALA A 116 1.63 12.90 6.31
N PHE A 117 1.84 12.03 5.32
CA PHE A 117 2.87 12.14 4.28
C PHE A 117 2.23 12.43 2.92
N ALA A 118 3.03 12.76 1.91
CA ALA A 118 2.56 13.12 0.56
C ALA A 118 1.86 11.95 -0.16
N GLY A 119 2.27 10.73 0.19
CA GLY A 119 1.69 9.48 -0.29
C GLY A 119 2.19 8.29 0.50
N GLU A 120 1.72 7.11 0.14
CA GLU A 120 2.08 5.84 0.75
C GLU A 120 2.06 4.73 -0.30
N LEU A 121 3.14 3.98 -0.39
CA LEU A 121 3.30 2.83 -1.26
C LEU A 121 2.98 1.56 -0.47
N HIS A 122 2.17 0.68 -1.05
CA HIS A 122 1.84 -0.64 -0.50
C HIS A 122 2.37 -1.73 -1.42
N LEU A 123 3.23 -2.61 -0.90
CA LEU A 123 3.58 -3.88 -1.56
C LEU A 123 2.76 -4.99 -0.90
N VAL A 124 1.85 -5.58 -1.66
CA VAL A 124 0.88 -6.56 -1.17
C VAL A 124 1.36 -7.96 -1.46
N HIS A 125 1.45 -8.77 -0.42
CA HIS A 125 1.88 -10.16 -0.48
C HIS A 125 0.82 -11.09 0.10
N TRP A 126 0.84 -12.35 -0.31
CA TRP A 126 -0.06 -13.38 0.22
C TRP A 126 0.69 -14.63 0.66
N ASN A 127 0.17 -15.28 1.72
CA ASN A 127 0.81 -16.39 2.43
C ASN A 127 0.72 -17.68 1.61
N THR A 128 1.81 -18.02 0.94
CA THR A 128 1.92 -19.24 0.13
C THR A 128 2.26 -20.49 0.95
N SER A 129 2.69 -20.32 2.21
CA SER A 129 2.88 -21.45 3.12
C SER A 129 1.56 -22.10 3.52
N LYS A 130 0.45 -21.34 3.54
CA LYS A 130 -0.84 -21.79 4.08
C LYS A 130 -1.99 -21.84 3.07
N TYR A 131 -1.97 -21.00 2.03
CA TYR A 131 -3.08 -20.89 1.08
C TYR A 131 -2.63 -21.23 -0.34
N LYS A 132 -3.57 -21.64 -1.18
CA LYS A 132 -3.27 -22.02 -2.58
C LYS A 132 -3.43 -20.86 -3.55
N THR A 133 -4.21 -19.85 -3.18
CA THR A 133 -4.48 -18.68 -4.02
C THR A 133 -4.53 -17.41 -3.20
N PHE A 134 -4.25 -16.27 -3.85
CA PHE A 134 -4.47 -14.94 -3.28
C PHE A 134 -5.91 -14.77 -2.77
N ALA A 135 -6.90 -15.25 -3.52
CA ALA A 135 -8.31 -15.10 -3.16
C ALA A 135 -8.72 -15.85 -1.87
N GLU A 136 -8.10 -17.00 -1.60
CA GLU A 136 -8.26 -17.72 -0.33
C GLU A 136 -7.56 -16.96 0.80
N ALA A 137 -6.30 -16.57 0.57
CA ALA A 137 -5.49 -15.85 1.55
C ALA A 137 -6.14 -14.52 1.96
N ALA A 138 -6.67 -13.75 1.00
CA ALA A 138 -7.30 -12.45 1.26
C ALA A 138 -8.54 -12.51 2.19
N LYS A 139 -9.07 -13.71 2.48
CA LYS A 139 -10.19 -13.94 3.40
C LYS A 139 -9.75 -14.46 4.77
N ALA A 140 -8.48 -14.82 4.94
CA ALA A 140 -7.94 -15.40 6.18
C ALA A 140 -7.13 -14.37 6.97
N SER A 141 -7.19 -14.44 8.30
CA SER A 141 -6.61 -13.43 9.21
C SER A 141 -5.10 -13.24 9.10
N ASP A 142 -4.39 -14.28 8.65
CA ASP A 142 -2.94 -14.37 8.46
C ASP A 142 -2.59 -14.62 6.98
N GLY A 143 -3.50 -14.25 6.08
CA GLY A 143 -3.36 -14.53 4.68
C GLY A 143 -2.57 -13.49 3.90
N LEU A 144 -2.55 -12.23 4.32
CA LEU A 144 -1.84 -11.16 3.63
C LEU A 144 -0.78 -10.51 4.52
N ALA A 145 0.30 -10.05 3.87
CA ALA A 145 1.29 -9.18 4.47
C ALA A 145 1.48 -7.96 3.55
N VAL A 146 1.41 -6.76 4.12
CA VAL A 146 1.57 -5.52 3.36
C VAL A 146 2.74 -4.73 3.92
N LEU A 147 3.74 -4.49 3.07
CA LEU A 147 4.80 -3.52 3.36
C LEU A 147 4.29 -2.13 2.99
N GLY A 148 4.23 -1.22 3.96
CA GLY A 148 3.89 0.18 3.73
C GLY A 148 5.12 1.08 3.81
N VAL A 149 5.26 1.97 2.83
CA VAL A 149 6.36 2.93 2.73
C VAL A 149 5.80 4.33 2.53
N PHE A 150 6.10 5.25 3.44
CA PHE A 150 5.71 6.65 3.30
C PHE A 150 6.51 7.35 2.19
N LEU A 151 5.85 8.25 1.45
CA LEU A 151 6.46 9.11 0.45
C LEU A 151 6.52 10.54 0.97
N LYS A 152 7.72 11.11 1.03
CA LYS A 152 7.94 12.52 1.37
C LYS A 152 8.43 13.27 0.15
N VAL A 153 7.97 14.52 -0.02
CA VAL A 153 8.49 15.36 -1.11
C VAL A 153 9.95 15.72 -0.83
N GLY A 154 10.80 15.48 -1.82
CA GLY A 154 12.24 15.69 -1.74
C GLY A 154 12.89 15.51 -3.11
N LYS A 155 14.04 14.80 -3.15
CA LYS A 155 14.73 14.52 -4.41
C LYS A 155 13.92 13.54 -5.29
N PRO A 156 14.12 13.56 -6.63
CA PRO A 156 13.56 12.54 -7.51
C PRO A 156 14.02 11.13 -7.11
N HIS A 157 13.10 10.17 -7.13
CA HIS A 157 13.41 8.76 -6.91
C HIS A 157 13.60 8.05 -8.25
N GLU A 158 14.76 7.42 -8.47
CA GLU A 158 15.09 6.79 -9.76
C GLU A 158 14.08 5.69 -10.15
N GLU A 159 13.78 4.78 -9.24
CA GLU A 159 12.87 3.67 -9.55
C GLU A 159 11.41 4.12 -9.74
N MET A 160 10.97 5.15 -9.00
CA MET A 160 9.64 5.75 -9.17
C MET A 160 9.53 6.51 -10.48
N ASP A 161 10.65 7.03 -11.00
CA ASP A 161 10.68 7.74 -12.27
C ASP A 161 10.27 6.83 -13.44
N LYS A 162 10.74 5.57 -13.42
CA LYS A 162 10.33 4.57 -14.40
C LYS A 162 8.81 4.38 -14.42
N ILE A 163 8.18 4.29 -13.25
CA ILE A 163 6.73 4.20 -13.11
C ILE A 163 6.07 5.48 -13.63
N ALA A 164 6.55 6.64 -13.19
CA ALA A 164 5.99 7.94 -13.57
C ALA A 164 6.02 8.17 -15.09
N ARG A 165 7.07 7.73 -15.78
CA ARG A 165 7.17 7.80 -17.26
C ARG A 165 6.12 6.95 -17.97
N LEU A 166 5.62 5.89 -17.34
CA LEU A 166 4.59 5.00 -17.90
C LEU A 166 3.16 5.47 -17.62
N LEU A 167 2.94 6.27 -16.57
CA LEU A 167 1.59 6.74 -16.17
C LEU A 167 0.80 7.48 -17.26
N PRO A 168 1.41 8.27 -18.17
CA PRO A 168 0.68 8.87 -19.29
C PRO A 168 0.00 7.85 -20.21
N TYR A 169 0.49 6.61 -20.29
CA TYR A 169 -0.10 5.53 -21.09
C TYR A 169 -1.26 4.82 -20.39
N VAL A 170 -1.45 5.05 -19.10
CA VAL A 170 -2.57 4.53 -18.29
C VAL A 170 -3.32 5.65 -17.59
N SER A 171 -3.41 6.78 -18.28
CA SER A 171 -4.04 8.01 -17.79
C SER A 171 -5.50 7.85 -17.34
N HIS A 172 -6.24 6.88 -17.89
CA HIS A 172 -7.67 6.66 -17.61
C HIS A 172 -7.90 5.27 -16.98
N LYS A 173 -9.03 5.13 -16.29
CA LYS A 173 -9.41 3.86 -15.67
C LYS A 173 -9.49 2.75 -16.72
N ASP A 174 -9.12 1.55 -16.30
CA ASP A 174 -9.07 0.30 -17.06
C ASP A 174 -7.99 0.27 -18.17
N GLU A 175 -7.20 1.34 -18.33
CA GLU A 175 -6.01 1.33 -19.18
C GLU A 175 -4.88 0.51 -18.54
N VAL A 176 -4.15 -0.23 -19.39
CA VAL A 176 -3.06 -1.13 -19.01
C VAL A 176 -1.89 -0.94 -19.97
N VAL A 177 -0.66 -0.97 -19.45
CA VAL A 177 0.56 -1.02 -20.24
C VAL A 177 1.49 -2.11 -19.71
N GLU A 178 2.12 -2.85 -20.62
CA GLU A 178 3.13 -3.85 -20.26
C GLU A 178 4.46 -3.19 -19.90
N ILE A 179 5.12 -3.71 -18.87
CA ILE A 179 6.40 -3.20 -18.38
C ILE A 179 7.51 -3.91 -19.15
N THR A 180 8.20 -3.17 -20.01
CA THR A 180 9.32 -3.68 -20.82
C THR A 180 10.69 -3.34 -20.23
N GLU A 181 10.83 -2.17 -19.60
CA GLU A 181 11.99 -1.79 -18.78
C GLU A 181 11.80 -2.38 -17.36
N PRO A 182 12.74 -3.18 -16.83
CA PRO A 182 12.62 -3.76 -15.49
C PRO A 182 12.44 -2.69 -14.38
N ILE A 183 11.42 -2.89 -13.54
CA ILE A 183 11.11 -2.10 -12.36
C ILE A 183 11.29 -2.99 -11.13
N ASP A 184 12.28 -2.66 -10.30
CA ASP A 184 12.71 -3.38 -9.11
C ASP A 184 11.92 -2.94 -7.86
N PRO A 185 11.00 -3.78 -7.35
CA PRO A 185 10.22 -3.44 -6.16
C PRO A 185 11.09 -3.23 -4.92
N GLY A 186 12.24 -3.90 -4.84
CA GLY A 186 13.17 -3.78 -3.71
C GLY A 186 13.88 -2.43 -3.65
N LYS A 187 13.99 -1.72 -4.78
CA LYS A 187 14.52 -0.34 -4.83
C LYS A 187 13.50 0.71 -4.40
N LEU A 188 12.22 0.36 -4.30
CA LEU A 188 11.17 1.23 -3.76
C LEU A 188 11.05 1.12 -2.23
N LEU A 189 11.80 0.21 -1.61
CA LEU A 189 11.88 0.09 -0.17
C LEU A 189 13.01 0.96 0.39
N PRO A 190 12.79 1.65 1.51
CA PRO A 190 13.86 2.36 2.19
C PRO A 190 14.85 1.36 2.80
N ASP A 191 16.03 1.85 3.20
CA ASP A 191 16.92 1.05 4.03
C ASP A 191 16.22 0.69 5.35
N ASP A 192 16.33 -0.57 5.76
CA ASP A 192 15.72 -1.04 7.00
C ASP A 192 16.31 -0.29 8.20
N ASN A 193 15.53 0.62 8.77
CA ASN A 193 15.82 1.29 10.02
C ASN A 193 14.79 0.92 11.12
N GLY A 194 14.12 -0.22 10.95
CA GLY A 194 13.00 -0.64 11.77
C GLY A 194 11.64 -0.31 11.15
N TYR A 195 10.62 -0.92 11.75
CA TYR A 195 9.25 -0.84 11.29
C TYR A 195 8.28 -0.90 12.48
N TRP A 196 7.05 -0.51 12.22
CA TRP A 196 5.89 -0.82 13.07
C TRP A 196 5.14 -1.99 12.46
N THR A 197 4.53 -2.83 13.30
CA THR A 197 3.69 -3.93 12.84
C THR A 197 2.43 -4.07 13.67
N TYR A 198 1.33 -4.43 13.02
CA TYR A 198 0.05 -4.71 13.65
C TYR A 198 -0.85 -5.56 12.76
N LEU A 199 -1.83 -6.23 13.36
CA LEU A 199 -2.87 -6.95 12.61
C LEU A 199 -3.98 -5.97 12.21
N GLY A 200 -4.25 -5.89 10.91
CA GLY A 200 -5.17 -4.92 10.33
C GLY A 200 -5.99 -5.49 9.18
N SER A 201 -6.42 -4.61 8.28
CA SER A 201 -7.27 -4.93 7.14
C SER A 201 -6.71 -4.42 5.81
N LEU A 202 -7.35 -4.84 4.72
CA LEU A 202 -7.31 -4.09 3.47
C LEU A 202 -7.89 -2.69 3.70
N THR A 203 -7.29 -1.67 3.09
CA THR A 203 -7.72 -0.26 3.18
C THR A 203 -8.74 0.13 2.10
N THR A 204 -9.13 -0.84 1.28
CA THR A 204 -10.21 -0.73 0.29
C THR A 204 -11.20 -1.88 0.47
N PRO A 205 -12.46 -1.72 0.03
CA PRO A 205 -13.42 -2.82 -0.01
C PRO A 205 -12.85 -4.09 -0.65
N PRO A 206 -13.12 -5.27 -0.07
CA PRO A 206 -14.12 -5.54 0.97
C PRO A 206 -13.68 -5.25 2.42
N CYS A 207 -12.52 -4.61 2.65
CA CYS A 207 -12.02 -4.26 3.98
C CYS A 207 -11.78 -5.47 4.92
N ASN A 208 -11.42 -6.62 4.36
CA ASN A 208 -11.16 -7.84 5.12
C ASN A 208 -10.00 -7.63 6.11
N GLU A 209 -10.18 -8.08 7.36
CA GLU A 209 -9.16 -8.10 8.41
C GLU A 209 -8.18 -9.28 8.23
N SER A 210 -7.46 -9.28 7.11
CA SER A 210 -6.58 -10.36 6.65
C SER A 210 -5.12 -9.95 6.55
N VAL A 211 -4.75 -8.75 7.03
CA VAL A 211 -3.46 -8.14 6.74
C VAL A 211 -2.59 -8.05 8.00
N THR A 212 -1.38 -8.59 7.93
CA THR A 212 -0.28 -8.19 8.81
C THR A 212 0.42 -6.99 8.17
N TRP A 213 0.29 -5.81 8.79
CA TRP A 213 0.92 -4.58 8.31
C TRP A 213 2.35 -4.48 8.80
N ILE A 214 3.26 -4.08 7.91
CA ILE A 214 4.66 -3.79 8.23
C ILE A 214 4.98 -2.42 7.65
N LEU A 215 4.95 -1.38 8.50
CA LEU A 215 5.17 0.01 8.10
C LEU A 215 6.61 0.42 8.38
N PHE A 216 7.38 0.71 7.34
CA PHE A 216 8.75 1.20 7.50
C PHE A 216 8.75 2.56 8.21
N LYS A 217 9.66 2.73 9.19
CA LYS A 217 9.82 4.01 9.89
C LYS A 217 10.42 5.09 8.99
N LYS A 218 11.33 4.70 8.08
CA LYS A 218 11.89 5.58 7.05
C LYS A 218 10.92 5.74 5.89
N TYR A 219 10.85 6.95 5.37
CA TYR A 219 10.18 7.26 4.12
C TYR A 219 11.15 7.19 2.94
N ILE A 220 10.63 7.06 1.73
CA ILE A 220 11.36 7.39 0.51
C ILE A 220 11.06 8.83 0.09
N GLU A 221 12.02 9.49 -0.55
CA GLU A 221 11.80 10.80 -1.14
C GLU A 221 11.33 10.64 -2.58
N VAL A 222 10.33 11.42 -2.97
CA VAL A 222 9.87 11.56 -4.36
C VAL A 222 9.79 13.03 -4.71
N SER A 223 10.05 13.39 -5.97
CA SER A 223 9.94 14.79 -6.37
C SER A 223 8.49 15.25 -6.47
N HIS A 224 8.27 16.55 -6.31
CA HIS A 224 6.96 17.17 -6.59
C HIS A 224 6.46 16.84 -8.00
N HIS A 225 7.36 16.82 -8.99
CA HIS A 225 7.03 16.48 -10.37
C HIS A 225 6.47 15.06 -10.50
N GLN A 226 7.12 14.07 -9.88
CA GLN A 226 6.66 12.68 -9.88
C GLN A 226 5.26 12.55 -9.26
N LEU A 227 5.02 13.19 -8.11
CA LEU A 227 3.67 13.20 -7.49
C LEU A 227 2.64 13.90 -8.35
N ASN A 228 3.02 14.98 -9.05
CA ASN A 228 2.10 15.70 -9.93
C ASN A 228 1.65 14.83 -11.12
N ILE A 229 2.51 13.92 -11.61
CA ILE A 229 2.11 12.94 -12.61
C ILE A 229 1.02 12.01 -12.05
N PHE A 230 1.11 11.60 -10.78
CA PHE A 230 0.10 10.74 -10.15
C PHE A 230 -1.24 11.47 -10.07
N ARG A 231 -1.19 12.76 -9.70
CA ARG A 231 -2.35 13.66 -9.62
C ARG A 231 -2.99 13.96 -10.98
N ASN A 232 -2.42 13.51 -12.10
CA ASN A 232 -3.04 13.65 -13.43
C ASN A 232 -3.85 12.42 -13.86
N LEU A 233 -3.78 11.32 -13.11
CA LEU A 233 -4.55 10.12 -13.41
C LEU A 233 -6.04 10.38 -13.28
N ARG A 234 -6.81 9.81 -14.19
CA ARG A 234 -8.26 9.88 -14.25
C ARG A 234 -8.88 8.62 -13.69
N LYS A 235 -9.99 8.81 -13.00
CA LYS A 235 -10.76 7.73 -12.35
C LYS A 235 -11.82 7.08 -13.24
N PHE A 236 -12.06 7.65 -14.41
CA PHE A 236 -13.04 7.18 -15.38
C PHE A 236 -12.37 6.63 -16.64
N PRO A 237 -13.02 5.70 -17.34
CA PRO A 237 -12.56 5.24 -18.65
C PRO A 237 -12.51 6.39 -19.66
N ARG A 238 -11.66 6.23 -20.68
CA ARG A 238 -11.52 7.23 -21.73
C ARG A 238 -12.83 7.39 -22.51
N GLY A 239 -13.30 8.63 -22.64
CA GLY A 239 -14.53 8.94 -23.37
C GLY A 239 -15.81 8.89 -22.54
N GLU A 240 -15.74 8.47 -21.27
CA GLU A 240 -16.86 8.62 -20.34
C GLU A 240 -16.87 10.03 -19.74
N GLU A 241 -18.06 10.63 -19.63
CA GLU A 241 -18.22 11.93 -18.99
C GLU A 241 -17.98 11.78 -17.48
N CYS A 242 -16.99 12.52 -16.96
CA CYS A 242 -16.88 12.75 -15.53
C CYS A 242 -18.20 13.35 -15.05
N PRO A 243 -18.92 12.73 -14.11
CA PRO A 243 -20.04 13.38 -13.45
C PRO A 243 -19.55 14.73 -12.95
N CYS A 244 -20.20 15.81 -13.37
CA CYS A 244 -19.93 17.13 -12.81
C CYS A 244 -19.96 16.98 -11.27
N HIS A 245 -19.03 17.64 -10.58
CA HIS A 245 -18.78 17.55 -9.11
C HIS A 245 -17.78 16.51 -8.59
N GLU A 246 -17.18 15.65 -9.43
CA GLU A 246 -16.30 14.58 -8.98
C GLU A 246 -14.78 14.88 -9.12
N ASN A 247 -14.27 15.89 -8.41
CA ASN A 247 -12.84 16.33 -8.41
C ASN A 247 -12.22 16.41 -9.82
N HIS A 248 -12.98 16.93 -10.80
CA HIS A 248 -12.58 16.99 -12.21
C HIS A 248 -12.14 15.65 -12.81
N GLY A 249 -12.63 14.53 -12.27
CA GLY A 249 -12.34 13.19 -12.76
C GLY A 249 -10.95 12.66 -12.39
N VAL A 250 -10.24 13.33 -11.48
CA VAL A 250 -8.89 12.97 -11.06
C VAL A 250 -8.92 11.96 -9.90
N VAL A 251 -8.01 10.98 -9.93
CA VAL A 251 -7.70 10.12 -8.77
C VAL A 251 -7.14 11.01 -7.66
N SER A 252 -7.94 11.28 -6.64
CA SER A 252 -7.61 12.28 -5.62
C SER A 252 -8.09 11.89 -4.23
N GLU A 253 -7.31 12.40 -3.26
CA GLU A 253 -7.52 12.43 -1.81
C GLU A 253 -8.33 11.27 -1.21
N LYS A 254 -7.62 10.18 -0.93
CA LYS A 254 -8.15 9.07 -0.14
C LYS A 254 -8.19 9.48 1.33
N ARG A 255 -9.33 10.00 1.80
CA ARG A 255 -9.58 10.14 3.24
C ARG A 255 -10.25 8.89 3.76
N LEU A 256 -9.44 7.93 4.19
CA LEU A 256 -9.97 6.93 5.12
C LEU A 256 -10.19 7.64 6.46
N ASN A 257 -11.40 7.51 7.00
CA ASN A 257 -11.62 7.95 8.37
C ASN A 257 -10.64 7.15 9.24
N PRO A 258 -9.84 7.79 10.12
CA PRO A 258 -9.05 7.04 11.08
C PRO A 258 -10.01 6.11 11.82
N SER A 259 -9.68 4.82 11.85
CA SER A 259 -10.43 3.81 12.60
C SER A 259 -10.70 4.32 14.03
N PRO A 260 -11.85 3.98 14.64
CA PRO A 260 -12.13 4.31 16.04
C PRO A 260 -10.97 3.88 16.94
N PRO A 261 -10.81 4.49 18.13
CA PRO A 261 -9.58 4.42 18.91
C PRO A 261 -9.06 3.00 19.10
N PHE A 262 -7.75 2.87 18.87
CA PHE A 262 -6.86 1.72 19.09
C PHE A 262 -7.48 0.55 19.86
N ARG A 263 -7.74 -0.56 19.15
CA ARG A 263 -8.06 -1.86 19.77
C ARG A 263 -7.00 -2.93 19.53
N THR A 264 -6.01 -2.67 18.68
CA THR A 264 -4.90 -3.61 18.38
C THR A 264 -3.59 -3.02 18.88
N ALA A 265 -2.78 -3.84 19.56
CA ALA A 265 -1.42 -3.47 19.93
C ALA A 265 -0.57 -3.24 18.67
N ILE A 266 0.24 -2.18 18.69
CA ILE A 266 1.23 -1.90 17.65
C ILE A 266 2.60 -2.14 18.25
N PHE A 267 3.35 -3.04 17.63
CA PHE A 267 4.70 -3.37 18.03
C PHE A 267 5.71 -2.65 17.15
N SER A 268 6.89 -2.43 17.70
CA SER A 268 7.96 -1.83 16.94
C SER A 268 9.30 -2.51 17.13
N ARG A 269 9.97 -2.69 15.99
CA ARG A 269 11.39 -3.03 15.90
C ARG A 269 12.20 -1.74 15.70
N TYR A 270 13.34 -1.67 16.36
CA TYR A 270 14.39 -0.68 16.10
C TYR A 270 15.56 -1.34 15.37
N PHE A 271 16.30 -0.55 14.60
CA PHE A 271 17.55 -1.02 14.06
C PHE A 271 18.59 -1.11 15.18
N SER A 272 19.20 -2.28 15.33
CA SER A 272 20.47 -2.45 16.04
C SER A 272 21.57 -2.61 14.98
N ASP A 273 22.76 -2.08 15.22
CA ASP A 273 23.87 -1.93 14.25
C ASP A 273 24.42 -3.26 13.63
N LEU A 274 23.73 -4.38 13.80
CA LEU A 274 24.05 -5.67 13.21
C LEU A 274 23.32 -5.86 11.86
N LEU A 275 24.01 -5.42 10.80
CA LEU A 275 23.88 -5.79 9.38
C LEU A 275 22.53 -6.43 8.93
N CYS A 276 21.66 -5.61 8.32
CA CYS A 276 20.63 -6.14 7.42
C CYS A 276 21.27 -6.44 6.06
N LEU A 277 21.46 -7.72 5.75
CA LEU A 277 21.90 -8.15 4.41
C LEU A 277 20.68 -8.13 3.47
N ARG A 278 20.67 -7.20 2.51
CA ARG A 278 19.92 -7.41 1.27
C ARG A 278 20.55 -8.67 0.61
N ILE A 279 19.78 -9.75 0.48
CA ILE A 279 20.22 -11.00 -0.15
C ILE A 279 19.77 -11.00 -1.62
#